data_AF-A0A227GS60-F1
#
_entry.id   AF-A0A227GS60-F1
#
_cell.length_a   1.000
_cell.length_b   1.000
_cell.length_c   1.000
_cell.angle_alpha   90.00
_cell.angle_beta   90.00
_cell.angle_gamma   90.00
#
_symmetry.space_group_name_H-M   'P 1'
#
loop_
_entity.id
_entity.type
_entity.pdbx_description
1 polymer ?
#
loop_
_entity_poly.entity_id
_entity_poly.type
_entity_poly.pdbx_seq_one_letter_code
_entity_poly.pdbx_strand_id
1 'polypeptide(L)' 'TYLHFAIDLAEQHDLPVVATNEVVFLSADLFDAHEIRVAIHDGYTLEDPRRPKNYSPQQYLRTEEEMCELFA' A
#
# COMPACT_ATOMS: atom_id res chain seq x y z
N THR A 1 2.55 6.71 -15.69
CA THR A 1 2.81 6.00 -14.42
C THR A 1 2.56 4.51 -14.63
N TYR A 2 3.12 3.64 -13.78
CA TYR A 2 2.97 2.18 -13.91
C TYR A 2 1.50 1.73 -14.03
N LEU A 3 0.60 2.35 -13.27
CA LEU A 3 -0.82 1.99 -13.23
C LEU A 3 -1.53 2.18 -14.57
N HIS A 4 -1.34 3.31 -15.26
CA HIS A 4 -1.93 3.52 -16.60
C HIS A 4 -1.41 2.49 -17.62
N PHE A 5 -0.10 2.22 -17.60
CA PHE A 5 0.49 1.20 -18.47
C PHE A 5 -0.08 -0.21 -18.20
N ALA A 6 -0.27 -0.56 -16.92
CA ALA A 6 -0.84 -1.86 -16.55
C ALA A 6 -2.29 -2.01 -17.01
N ILE A 7 -3.09 -0.92 -16.96
CA ILE A 7 -4.46 -0.90 -17.48
C ILE A 7 -4.45 -1.06 -19.00
N ASP A 8 -3.63 -0.29 -19.72
CA ASP A 8 -3.52 -0.37 -21.19
C ASP A 8 -3.12 -1.78 -21.63
N LEU A 9 -2.23 -2.43 -20.90
CA LEU A 9 -1.81 -3.81 -21.15
C LEU A 9 -2.93 -4.82 -20.87
N ALA A 10 -3.67 -4.64 -19.77
CA ALA A 10 -4.79 -5.51 -19.44
C ALA A 10 -5.90 -5.43 -20.50
N GLU A 11 -6.19 -4.23 -21.01
CA GLU A 11 -7.15 -4.01 -22.10
C GLU A 11 -6.70 -4.70 -23.40
N GLN A 12 -5.41 -4.61 -23.75
CA GLN A 12 -4.85 -5.26 -24.95
C GLN A 12 -4.93 -6.79 -24.91
N HIS A 13 -4.88 -7.38 -23.72
CA HIS A 13 -4.84 -8.83 -23.52
C HIS A 13 -6.15 -9.41 -22.97
N ASP A 14 -7.21 -8.61 -22.87
CA ASP A 14 -8.51 -8.99 -22.29
C ASP A 14 -8.35 -9.63 -20.89
N LEU A 15 -7.52 -9.02 -20.06
CA LEU A 15 -7.24 -9.48 -18.70
C LEU A 15 -8.08 -8.72 -17.67
N PRO A 16 -8.74 -9.42 -16.74
CA PRO A 16 -9.46 -8.75 -15.66
C PRO A 16 -8.48 -8.10 -14.68
N VAL A 17 -8.83 -6.92 -14.19
CA VAL A 17 -8.08 -6.20 -13.15
C VAL A 17 -8.87 -6.17 -11.84
N VAL A 18 -8.16 -6.20 -10.73
CA VAL A 18 -8.74 -6.10 -9.38
C VAL A 18 -7.99 -5.03 -8.59
N ALA A 19 -8.74 -4.09 -8.00
CA ALA A 19 -8.19 -3.06 -7.13
C ALA A 19 -8.04 -3.60 -5.70
N THR A 20 -6.89 -3.36 -5.07
CA THR A 20 -6.61 -3.72 -3.69
C THR A 20 -5.88 -2.59 -2.97
N ASN A 21 -6.01 -2.48 -1.65
CA ASN A 21 -5.33 -1.45 -0.85
C ASN A 21 -4.03 -1.94 -0.18
N GLU A 22 -3.58 -3.16 -0.47
CA GLU A 22 -2.37 -3.77 0.14
C GLU A 22 -2.32 -3.59 1.67
N VAL A 23 -3.40 -3.98 2.34
CA VAL A 23 -3.62 -3.74 3.77
C VAL A 23 -2.60 -4.48 4.63
N VAL A 24 -1.95 -3.76 5.53
CA VAL A 24 -0.92 -4.30 6.44
C VAL A 24 -1.13 -3.94 7.92
N PHE A 25 -2.11 -3.09 8.22
CA PHE A 25 -2.54 -2.74 9.58
C PHE A 25 -4.04 -2.42 9.60
N LEU A 26 -4.65 -2.45 10.79
CA LEU A 26 -6.12 -2.34 10.91
C LEU A 26 -6.60 -0.90 10.76
N SER A 27 -5.96 0.05 11.41
CA SER A 27 -6.36 1.45 11.46
C SER A 27 -5.18 2.37 11.17
N ALA A 28 -5.45 3.58 10.65
CA ALA A 28 -4.42 4.50 10.19
C ALA A 28 -3.42 4.91 11.29
N ASP A 29 -3.84 4.93 12.56
CA ASP A 29 -2.99 5.21 13.73
C ASP A 29 -1.94 4.12 14.00
N LEU A 30 -2.09 2.92 13.42
CA LEU A 30 -1.14 1.83 13.57
C LEU A 30 0.02 1.89 12.56
N PHE A 31 0.09 2.91 11.71
CA PHE A 31 1.18 3.06 10.74
C PHE A 31 2.56 3.12 11.43
N ASP A 32 2.70 3.92 12.49
CA ASP A 32 3.97 4.04 13.21
C ASP A 32 4.38 2.71 13.87
N ALA A 33 3.40 1.97 14.41
CA ALA A 33 3.64 0.64 14.96
C ALA A 33 4.07 -0.36 13.88
N HIS A 34 3.50 -0.26 12.67
CA HIS A 34 3.91 -1.06 11.52
C HIS A 34 5.35 -0.75 11.08
N GLU A 35 5.71 0.53 10.98
CA GLU A 35 7.06 0.98 10.64
C GLU A 35 8.11 0.48 11.65
N ILE A 36 7.79 0.51 12.95
CA ILE A 36 8.66 -0.04 14.00
C ILE A 36 8.86 -1.55 13.81
N ARG A 37 7.77 -2.28 13.54
CA ARG A 37 7.82 -3.74 13.34
C ARG A 37 8.69 -4.11 12.14
N VAL A 38 8.55 -3.38 11.02
CA VAL A 38 9.37 -3.58 9.81
C VAL A 38 10.84 -3.25 10.09
N ALA A 39 11.12 -2.12 10.76
CA ALA A 39 12.48 -1.72 11.10
C ALA A 39 13.21 -2.77 11.96
N ILE A 40 12.51 -3.36 12.95
CA ILE A 40 13.03 -4.46 13.76
C ILE A 40 13.34 -5.69 12.91
N HIS A 41 12.43 -6.06 11.99
CA HIS A 41 12.61 -7.21 11.10
C HIS A 41 13.82 -7.05 10.18
N ASP A 42 13.98 -5.86 9.60
CA ASP A 42 15.02 -5.56 8.62
C ASP A 42 16.36 -5.17 9.28
N GLY A 43 16.40 -5.03 10.60
CA GLY A 43 17.61 -4.68 11.36
C GLY A 43 18.02 -3.21 11.26
N TYR A 44 17.08 -2.31 11.01
CA TYR A 44 17.30 -0.85 10.99
C TYR A 44 16.78 -0.17 12.25
N THR A 45 17.33 0.99 12.57
CA THR A 45 16.68 1.94 13.48
C THR A 45 15.68 2.79 12.70
N LEU A 46 14.66 3.34 13.37
CA LEU A 46 13.68 4.21 12.71
C LEU A 46 14.31 5.46 12.08
N GLU A 47 15.39 5.96 12.66
CA GLU A 47 16.13 7.15 12.23
C GLU A 47 17.17 6.86 11.13
N ASP A 48 17.42 5.58 10.78
CA ASP A 48 18.42 5.25 9.75
C ASP A 48 17.95 5.79 8.38
N PRO A 49 18.70 6.71 7.75
CA PRO A 49 18.31 7.28 6.45
C PRO A 49 18.36 6.26 5.30
N ARG A 50 19.03 5.12 5.49
CA ARG A 50 19.11 4.03 4.51
C ARG A 50 17.90 3.09 4.58
N ARG A 51 17.07 3.22 5.63
CA ARG A 51 15.89 2.38 5.82
C ARG A 51 14.93 2.56 4.63
N PRO A 52 14.56 1.47 3.94
CA PRO A 52 13.55 1.53 2.90
C PRO A 52 12.21 2.01 3.47
N LYS A 53 11.61 3.04 2.83
CA LYS A 53 10.28 3.54 3.16
C LYS A 53 9.29 3.07 2.09
N ASN A 54 8.98 1.78 2.14
CA ASN A 54 8.12 1.12 1.15
C ASN A 54 6.63 1.25 1.48
N TYR A 55 6.31 1.65 2.71
CA TYR A 55 4.94 1.65 3.23
C TYR A 55 4.37 3.07 3.36
N SER A 56 3.04 3.15 3.27
CA SER A 56 2.25 4.37 3.34
C SER A 56 1.23 4.28 4.50
N PRO A 57 0.89 5.40 5.16
CA PRO A 57 -0.19 5.45 6.15
C PRO A 57 -1.56 5.01 5.60
N GLN A 58 -1.73 4.96 4.28
CA GLN A 58 -2.98 4.59 3.62
C GLN A 58 -3.22 3.07 3.55
N GLN A 59 -2.26 2.23 3.96
CA GLN A 59 -2.36 0.76 3.95
C GLN A 59 -3.11 0.18 5.16
N TYR A 60 -4.04 0.96 5.72
CA TYR A 60 -4.98 0.47 6.73
C TYR A 60 -6.15 -0.27 6.08
N LEU A 61 -6.93 -0.97 6.90
CA LEU A 61 -8.16 -1.61 6.44
C LEU A 61 -9.23 -0.53 6.21
N ARG A 62 -9.27 -0.01 4.98
CA ARG A 62 -10.29 0.94 4.53
C ARG A 62 -11.69 0.34 4.59
N THR A 63 -12.67 1.21 4.78
CA THR A 63 -14.08 0.83 4.60
C THR A 63 -14.38 0.59 3.12
N GLU A 64 -15.50 -0.07 2.86
CA GLU A 64 -16.00 -0.25 1.49
C GLU A 64 -16.23 1.10 0.79
N GLU A 65 -16.84 2.06 1.49
CA GLU A 65 -17.12 3.40 0.99
C GLU A 65 -15.83 4.13 0.56
N GLU A 66 -14.80 4.11 1.41
CA GLU A 66 -13.50 4.74 1.09
C GLU A 66 -12.81 4.12 -0.13
N MET A 67 -12.99 2.81 -0.35
CA MET A 67 -12.44 2.11 -1.51
C MET A 67 -13.23 2.43 -2.78
N CYS A 68 -14.56 2.46 -2.69
CA CYS A 68 -15.41 2.85 -3.80
C CYS A 68 -15.13 4.30 -4.24
N GLU A 69 -15.00 5.23 -3.30
CA GLU A 69 -14.68 6.63 -3.59
C GLU A 69 -13.28 6.80 -4.19
N LEU A 70 -12.30 6.00 -3.76
CA LEU A 70 -10.92 6.06 -4.28
C LEU A 70 -10.83 5.63 -5.75
N PHE A 71 -11.68 4.70 -6.19
CA PHE A 71 -11.67 4.11 -7.53
C PHE A 71 -12.93 4.47 -8.36
N ALA A 72 -13.68 5.50 -7.96
CA ALA A 72 -14.87 6.00 -8.67
C ALA A 72 -14.54 6.77 -9.97
#